data_AF-A0A9E4IWG3-F1
#
_entry.id   AF-A0A9E4IWG3-F1
#
_cell.length_a   1.000
_cell.length_b   1.000
_cell.length_c   1.000
_cell.angle_alpha   90.00
_cell.angle_beta   90.00
_cell.angle_gamma   90.00
#
_symmetry.space_group_name_H-M   'P 1'
#
loop_
_entity.id
_entity.type
_entity.pdbx_description
1 polymer ?
#
loop_
_entity_poly.entity_id
_entity_poly.type
_entity_poly.pdbx_seq_one_letter_code
_entity_poly.pdbx_strand_id
1 'polypeptide(L)'
;MLDRDRDEIVIPDFTRPDIVLSTPYFVRARNALEFNALVADWNAPPTVSRSFRRTDRLLLRFDVYAPGDAAPDLEANLLNRGGDAVFPLDVRAAEDGGASRQVELAPAFLPPGEYIIEIQASFGDGEASEMVAFRLGS
;
A
#
# COMPACT_ATOMS: atom_id res chain seq x y z
N MET A 1 36.96 -30.32 0.57
CA MET A 1 36.40 -29.17 -0.18
C MET A 1 35.28 -28.65 0.69
N LEU A 2 35.49 -27.51 1.36
CA LEU A 2 34.51 -26.92 2.28
C LEU A 2 33.86 -25.76 1.53
N ASP A 3 32.59 -25.91 1.22
CA ASP A 3 31.75 -24.87 0.64
C ASP A 3 31.37 -23.89 1.77
N ARG A 4 31.65 -22.61 1.58
CA ARG A 4 31.24 -21.53 2.48
C ARG A 4 30.23 -20.69 1.72
N ASP A 5 28.94 -21.01 1.89
CA ASP A 5 27.88 -20.07 1.54
C ASP A 5 28.05 -18.81 2.40
N ARG A 6 28.14 -17.68 1.72
CA ARG A 6 28.40 -16.38 2.31
C ARG A 6 27.21 -15.51 1.94
N ASP A 7 26.18 -15.57 2.78
CA ASP A 7 25.01 -14.69 2.65
C ASP A 7 25.42 -13.26 3.00
N GLU A 8 25.28 -12.35 2.04
CA GLU A 8 25.55 -10.93 2.20
C GLU A 8 24.32 -10.25 2.82
N ILE A 9 24.41 -9.95 4.11
CA ILE A 9 23.38 -9.19 4.83
C ILE A 9 23.65 -7.72 4.57
N VAL A 10 22.78 -7.07 3.79
CA VAL A 10 22.77 -5.61 3.65
C VAL A 10 22.31 -5.02 4.99
N ILE A 11 23.20 -4.30 5.66
CA ILE A 11 22.90 -3.59 6.91
C ILE A 11 22.53 -2.14 6.51
N PRO A 12 21.26 -1.72 6.70
CA PRO A 12 20.87 -0.34 6.43
C PRO A 12 21.61 0.65 7.33
N ASP A 13 21.86 1.85 6.80
CA ASP A 13 22.42 2.96 7.56
C ASP A 13 21.31 3.64 8.39
N PHE A 14 21.23 3.29 9.68
CA PHE A 14 20.22 3.79 10.62
C PHE A 14 20.55 5.17 11.24
N THR A 15 21.49 5.93 10.69
CA THR A 15 21.81 7.28 11.21
C THR A 15 20.92 8.39 10.63
N ARG A 16 20.01 8.04 9.72
CA ARG A 16 19.07 8.99 9.10
C ARG A 16 17.71 8.97 9.81
N PRO A 17 16.94 10.07 9.74
CA PRO A 17 15.55 10.08 10.13
C PRO A 17 14.75 9.17 9.16
N ASP A 18 14.70 7.86 9.44
CA ASP A 18 14.16 6.89 8.50
C ASP A 18 12.62 6.91 8.51
N ILE A 19 12.05 7.13 7.33
CA ILE A 19 10.62 6.89 7.08
C ILE A 19 10.45 5.41 6.86
N VAL A 20 9.45 4.83 7.51
CA VAL A 20 9.15 3.40 7.40
C VAL A 20 7.71 3.23 6.98
N LEU A 21 7.50 2.44 5.93
CA LEU A 21 6.20 1.92 5.53
C LEU A 21 6.04 0.51 6.09
N SER A 22 4.90 0.21 6.71
CA SER A 22 4.56 -1.17 7.05
C SER A 22 4.17 -1.93 5.78
N THR A 23 4.21 -3.27 5.83
CA THR A 23 3.79 -4.10 4.70
C THR A 23 2.32 -3.87 4.38
N PRO A 24 1.97 -3.33 3.19
CA PRO A 24 0.59 -3.04 2.89
C PRO A 24 -0.25 -4.30 2.70
N TYR A 25 -1.53 -4.21 3.04
CA TYR A 25 -2.48 -5.30 2.87
C TYR A 25 -3.83 -4.82 2.33
N PHE A 26 -4.49 -5.70 1.58
CA PHE A 26 -5.80 -5.41 1.05
C PHE A 26 -6.91 -5.75 2.04
N VAL A 27 -7.96 -4.95 2.06
CA VAL A 27 -9.27 -5.28 2.59
C VAL A 27 -10.27 -5.15 1.43
N ARG A 28 -11.00 -6.22 1.13
CA ARG A 28 -11.95 -6.28 0.01
C ARG A 28 -13.38 -6.21 0.51
N ALA A 29 -14.13 -5.23 0.01
CA ALA A 29 -15.58 -5.21 0.05
C ALA A 29 -16.19 -5.74 -1.26
N ARG A 30 -17.24 -6.55 -1.17
CA ARG A 30 -17.95 -7.14 -2.31
C ARG A 30 -19.04 -6.24 -2.88
N ASN A 31 -19.42 -5.19 -2.14
CA ASN A 31 -20.46 -4.23 -2.52
C ASN A 31 -20.30 -2.91 -1.76
N ALA A 32 -21.14 -1.91 -2.09
CA ALA A 32 -21.08 -0.59 -1.48
C ALA A 32 -21.44 -0.57 0.02
N LEU A 33 -22.37 -1.42 0.47
CA LEU A 33 -22.77 -1.47 1.88
C LEU A 33 -21.61 -1.99 2.74
N GLU A 34 -20.99 -3.08 2.32
CA GLU A 34 -19.81 -3.65 2.99
C GLU A 34 -18.63 -2.67 2.96
N PHE A 35 -18.45 -1.94 1.85
CA PHE A 35 -17.40 -0.93 1.75
C PHE A 35 -17.57 0.19 2.77
N ASN A 36 -18.78 0.73 2.93
CA ASN A 36 -19.05 1.77 3.90
C ASN A 36 -18.79 1.31 5.34
N ALA A 37 -19.05 0.03 5.66
CA ALA A 37 -18.72 -0.55 6.95
C ALA A 37 -17.20 -0.70 7.14
N LEU A 38 -16.50 -1.19 6.11
CA LEU A 38 -15.07 -1.46 6.18
C LEU A 38 -14.21 -0.20 6.15
N VAL A 39 -14.62 0.86 5.46
CA VAL A 39 -13.88 2.13 5.39
C VAL A 39 -13.57 2.71 6.77
N ALA A 40 -14.51 2.58 7.72
CA ALA A 40 -14.35 3.08 9.09
C ALA A 40 -13.75 2.04 10.05
N ASP A 41 -13.82 0.75 9.72
CA ASP A 41 -13.29 -0.34 10.55
C ASP A 41 -11.82 -0.62 10.20
N TRP A 42 -10.91 0.09 10.86
CA TRP A 42 -9.45 -0.06 10.69
C TRP A 42 -8.91 -1.42 11.15
N ASN A 43 -9.68 -2.18 11.95
CA ASN A 43 -9.30 -3.51 12.44
C ASN A 43 -9.77 -4.65 11.54
N ALA A 44 -10.43 -4.34 10.42
CA ALA A 44 -10.87 -5.35 9.47
C ALA A 44 -9.70 -6.24 9.01
N PRO A 45 -9.88 -7.57 8.98
CA PRO A 45 -8.80 -8.49 8.68
C PRO A 45 -8.33 -8.38 7.23
N PRO A 46 -7.04 -8.63 6.95
CA PRO A 46 -6.52 -8.68 5.59
C PRO A 46 -7.24 -9.70 4.71
N THR A 47 -7.41 -9.36 3.45
CA THR A 47 -7.88 -10.27 2.41
C THR A 47 -6.74 -11.18 1.97
N VAL A 48 -6.95 -12.49 2.10
CA VAL A 48 -5.92 -13.52 1.83
C VAL A 48 -5.49 -13.54 0.36
N SER A 49 -6.39 -13.23 -0.58
CA SER A 49 -6.11 -13.26 -2.01
C SER A 49 -5.76 -11.88 -2.57
N ARG A 50 -4.81 -11.83 -3.52
CA ARG A 50 -4.52 -10.64 -4.36
C ARG A 50 -5.15 -10.72 -5.75
N SER A 51 -6.27 -11.45 -5.87
CA SER A 51 -7.06 -11.54 -7.09
C SER A 51 -8.48 -11.07 -6.78
N PHE A 52 -8.92 -10.04 -7.50
CA PHE A 52 -10.17 -9.34 -7.24
C PHE A 52 -11.04 -9.29 -8.49
N ARG A 53 -12.33 -9.01 -8.30
CA ARG A 53 -13.26 -8.72 -9.38
C ARG A 53 -13.31 -7.22 -9.63
N ARG A 54 -13.65 -6.84 -10.86
CA ARG A 54 -13.90 -5.43 -11.21
C ARG A 54 -15.08 -4.82 -10.43
N THR A 55 -15.99 -5.65 -9.93
CA THR A 55 -17.13 -5.22 -9.11
C THR A 55 -16.81 -5.07 -7.63
N ASP A 56 -15.63 -5.52 -7.19
CA ASP A 56 -15.20 -5.35 -5.80
C ASP A 56 -14.88 -3.87 -5.52
N ARG A 57 -14.73 -3.52 -4.24
CA ARG A 57 -14.12 -2.27 -3.80
C ARG A 57 -12.95 -2.64 -2.89
N LEU A 58 -11.79 -2.05 -3.17
CA LEU A 58 -10.54 -2.40 -2.53
C LEU A 58 -10.09 -1.26 -1.65
N LEU A 59 -9.64 -1.62 -0.46
CA LEU A 59 -8.93 -0.75 0.47
C LEU A 59 -7.51 -1.32 0.58
N LEU A 60 -6.49 -0.51 0.35
CA LEU A 60 -5.11 -0.87 0.65
C LEU A 60 -4.68 -0.14 1.91
N ARG A 61 -4.34 -0.87 2.95
CA ARG A 61 -3.96 -0.33 4.26
C ARG A 61 -2.48 -0.54 4.54
N PHE A 62 -1.90 0.45 5.19
CA PHE A 62 -0.52 0.45 5.62
C PHE A 62 -0.36 1.47 6.75
N ASP A 63 0.72 1.36 7.49
CA ASP A 63 1.14 2.36 8.46
C ASP A 63 2.37 3.07 7.91
N VAL A 64 2.48 4.37 8.18
CA VAL A 64 3.67 5.14 7.90
C VAL A 64 4.20 5.75 9.18
N TYR A 65 5.48 5.57 9.43
CA TYR A 65 6.19 6.13 10.57
C TYR A 65 7.25 7.08 10.06
N ALA A 66 7.28 8.28 10.61
CA ALA A 66 8.34 9.24 10.42
C ALA A 66 8.95 9.60 11.79
N PRO A 67 10.17 10.12 11.82
CA PRO A 67 10.86 10.51 13.05
C PRO A 67 10.10 11.58 13.85
N GLY A 68 9.90 11.32 15.14
CA GLY A 68 9.06 12.16 16.01
C GLY A 68 7.58 12.02 15.67
N ASP A 69 6.81 13.10 15.82
CA ASP A 69 5.39 13.18 15.43
C ASP A 69 5.21 13.82 14.04
N ALA A 70 6.22 13.69 13.16
CA ALA A 70 6.19 14.28 11.84
C ALA A 70 5.15 13.59 10.94
N ALA A 71 4.45 14.40 10.13
CA ALA A 71 3.59 13.90 9.07
C ALA A 71 4.40 13.83 7.76
N PRO A 72 4.71 12.64 7.22
CA PRO A 72 5.36 12.51 5.93
C PRO A 72 4.41 12.88 4.80
N ASP A 73 4.96 13.41 3.72
CA ASP A 73 4.25 13.57 2.45
C ASP A 73 4.01 12.18 1.85
N LEU A 74 2.80 11.95 1.34
CA LEU A 74 2.37 10.65 0.83
C LEU A 74 1.79 10.79 -0.57
N GLU A 75 2.25 9.95 -1.47
CA GLU A 75 1.70 9.80 -2.81
C GLU A 75 1.33 8.33 -3.04
N ALA A 76 0.20 8.12 -3.72
CA ALA A 76 -0.17 6.79 -4.19
C ALA A 76 -0.58 6.87 -5.66
N ASN A 77 -0.11 5.92 -6.46
CA ASN A 77 -0.41 5.85 -7.87
C ASN A 77 -0.86 4.45 -8.26
N LEU A 78 -1.90 4.36 -9.08
CA LEU A 78 -2.17 3.12 -9.79
C LEU A 78 -1.27 3.03 -11.01
N LEU A 79 -0.49 1.96 -11.11
CA LEU A 79 0.34 1.65 -12.26
C LEU A 79 -0.24 0.46 -13.02
N ASN A 80 0.01 0.43 -14.33
CA ASN A 80 -0.19 -0.76 -15.15
C ASN A 80 0.92 -1.79 -14.85
N ARG A 81 0.82 -3.00 -15.42
CA ARG A 81 1.86 -4.05 -15.27
C ARG A 81 3.26 -3.60 -15.73
N GLY A 82 3.35 -2.68 -16.70
CA GLY A 82 4.60 -2.13 -17.19
C GLY A 82 5.23 -1.09 -16.26
N GLY A 83 4.52 -0.64 -15.23
CA GLY A 83 4.96 0.41 -14.31
C GLY A 83 4.54 1.82 -14.73
N ASP A 84 3.79 2.00 -15.82
CA ASP A 84 3.32 3.32 -16.20
C ASP A 84 2.13 3.74 -15.33
N ALA A 85 2.15 5.00 -14.89
CA ALA A 85 1.05 5.60 -14.15
C ALA A 85 -0.24 5.60 -14.97
N VAL A 86 -1.30 5.06 -14.39
CA VAL A 86 -2.66 5.09 -14.94
C VAL A 86 -3.40 6.32 -14.39
N PHE A 87 -3.43 6.48 -13.07
CA PHE A 87 -3.98 7.67 -12.39
C PHE A 87 -3.55 7.71 -10.90
N PRO A 88 -3.52 8.90 -10.28
CA PRO A 88 -3.22 9.05 -8.85
C PRO A 88 -4.36 8.53 -7.97
N LEU A 89 -4.02 8.07 -6.78
CA LEU A 89 -4.94 7.55 -5.78
C LEU A 89 -4.90 8.42 -4.52
N ASP A 90 -6.07 8.68 -3.94
CA ASP A 90 -6.16 9.43 -2.69
C ASP A 90 -5.69 8.58 -1.50
N VAL A 91 -4.78 9.13 -0.69
CA VAL A 91 -4.33 8.55 0.57
C VAL A 91 -5.07 9.21 1.72
N ARG A 92 -5.86 8.42 2.46
CA ARG A 92 -6.61 8.86 3.63
C ARG A 92 -5.90 8.46 4.92
N ALA A 93 -5.80 9.39 5.88
CA ALA A 93 -5.39 9.08 7.24
C ALA A 93 -6.55 8.59 8.12
N ALA A 94 -6.24 7.73 9.10
CA ALA A 94 -7.16 7.40 10.18
C ALA A 94 -7.48 8.65 11.02
N GLU A 95 -8.70 8.72 11.55
CA GLU A 95 -9.20 9.89 12.29
C GLU A 95 -8.61 10.00 13.71
N ASP A 96 -7.95 8.94 14.19
CA ASP A 96 -7.29 8.89 15.48
C ASP A 96 -5.93 9.63 15.50
N GLY A 97 -5.49 10.15 14.36
CA GLY A 97 -4.20 10.84 14.22
C GLY A 97 -2.99 9.91 14.25
N GLY A 98 -3.20 8.59 14.17
CA GLY A 98 -2.14 7.59 14.20
C GLY A 98 -1.37 7.43 12.89
N ALA A 99 -0.56 6.38 12.83
CA ALA A 99 0.26 6.04 11.66
C ALA A 99 -0.54 5.45 10.48
N SER A 100 -1.79 5.01 10.72
CA SER A 100 -2.55 4.23 9.75
C SER A 100 -3.08 5.07 8.59
N ARG A 101 -2.89 4.53 7.37
CA ARG A 101 -3.26 5.12 6.09
C ARG A 101 -4.02 4.12 5.25
N GLN A 102 -4.87 4.63 4.37
CA GLN A 102 -5.69 3.83 3.47
C GLN A 102 -5.76 4.48 2.09
N VAL A 103 -5.61 3.65 1.06
CA VAL A 103 -5.91 3.98 -0.33
C VAL A 103 -7.18 3.26 -0.74
N GLU A 104 -8.08 3.97 -1.42
CA GLU A 104 -9.36 3.43 -1.87
C GLU A 104 -9.37 3.24 -3.39
N LEU A 105 -9.82 2.08 -3.86
CA LEU A 105 -9.91 1.77 -5.28
C LEU A 105 -11.24 1.07 -5.63
N ALA A 106 -11.99 1.68 -6.54
CA ALA A 106 -13.15 1.08 -7.20
C ALA A 106 -12.78 0.68 -8.65
N PRO A 107 -12.31 -0.55 -8.91
CA PRO A 107 -11.70 -0.96 -10.19
C PRO A 107 -12.69 -1.16 -11.35
N ALA A 108 -13.96 -0.77 -11.22
CA ALA A 108 -14.99 -1.05 -12.22
C ALA A 108 -14.65 -0.55 -13.63
N PHE A 109 -13.88 0.54 -13.75
CA PHE A 109 -13.47 1.12 -15.03
C PHE A 109 -12.20 0.49 -15.63
N LEU A 110 -11.44 -0.28 -14.87
CA LEU A 110 -10.19 -0.91 -15.31
C LEU A 110 -10.47 -2.22 -16.05
N PRO A 111 -9.87 -2.51 -17.21
CA PRO A 111 -9.99 -3.82 -17.84
C PRO A 111 -9.39 -4.95 -16.97
N PRO A 112 -9.75 -6.22 -17.20
CA PRO A 112 -9.07 -7.34 -16.56
C PRO A 112 -7.57 -7.33 -16.86
N GLY A 113 -6.73 -7.60 -15.86
CA GLY A 113 -5.29 -7.48 -15.98
C GLY A 113 -4.55 -7.51 -14.65
N GLU A 114 -3.25 -7.18 -14.70
CA GLU A 114 -2.44 -6.97 -13.51
C GLU A 114 -2.09 -5.50 -13.38
N TYR A 115 -2.10 -5.04 -12.14
CA TYR A 115 -1.91 -3.66 -11.74
C TYR A 115 -1.05 -3.61 -10.48
N ILE A 116 -0.44 -2.45 -10.25
CA ILE A 116 0.38 -2.19 -9.07
C ILE A 116 -0.17 -0.93 -8.42
N ILE A 117 -0.37 -0.93 -7.10
CA ILE A 117 -0.48 0.31 -6.35
C ILE A 117 0.92 0.62 -5.83
N GLU A 118 1.46 1.74 -6.25
CA GLU A 118 2.69 2.30 -5.69
C GLU A 118 2.31 3.26 -4.56
N ILE A 119 3.02 3.16 -3.43
CA ILE A 119 2.98 4.11 -2.33
C ILE A 119 4.38 4.69 -2.22
N GLN A 120 4.45 6.02 -2.11
CA GLN A 120 5.68 6.76 -1.86
C GLN A 120 5.47 7.63 -0.63
N ALA A 121 6.49 7.68 0.22
CA ALA A 121 6.52 8.50 1.41
C ALA A 121 7.83 9.27 1.46
N SER A 122 7.75 10.58 1.73
CA SER A 122 8.92 11.45 1.86
C SER A 122 8.82 12.40 3.05
N PHE A 123 9.96 12.70 3.67
CA PHE A 123 10.09 13.58 4.82
C PHE A 123 11.55 13.99 4.97
N GLY A 124 11.83 15.29 4.85
CA GLY A 124 13.21 15.79 4.78
C GLY A 124 13.96 15.14 3.61
N ASP A 125 15.11 14.55 3.89
CA ASP A 125 15.92 13.81 2.89
C ASP A 125 15.61 12.29 2.88
N GLY A 126 14.62 11.85 3.67
CA GLY A 126 14.19 10.46 3.73
C GLY A 126 13.10 10.14 2.71
N GLU A 127 13.20 8.96 2.10
CA GLU A 127 12.22 8.42 1.16
C GLU A 127 11.98 6.94 1.44
N ALA A 128 10.74 6.49 1.30
CA ALA A 128 10.34 5.10 1.35
C ALA A 128 9.29 4.81 0.27
N SER A 129 9.31 3.59 -0.29
CA SER A 129 8.33 3.18 -1.29
C SER A 129 7.92 1.72 -1.14
N GLU A 130 6.66 1.45 -1.42
CA GLU A 130 6.06 0.11 -1.43
C GLU A 130 5.28 -0.10 -2.72
N MET A 131 5.45 -1.28 -3.33
CA MET A 131 4.76 -1.66 -4.57
C MET A 131 3.88 -2.88 -4.35
N VAL A 132 2.58 -2.72 -4.55
CA VAL A 132 1.59 -3.75 -4.24
C VAL A 132 0.88 -4.22 -5.50
N ALA A 133 1.37 -5.33 -6.05
CA ALA A 133 0.76 -5.96 -7.21
C ALA A 133 -0.56 -6.69 -6.85
N PHE A 134 -1.55 -6.58 -7.74
CA PHE A 134 -2.80 -7.33 -7.68
C PHE A 134 -3.33 -7.66 -9.08
N ARG A 135 -4.25 -8.63 -9.15
CA ARG A 135 -4.90 -9.04 -10.39
C ARG A 135 -6.39 -8.72 -10.37
N LEU A 136 -6.89 -8.17 -11.48
CA LEU A 136 -8.31 -8.03 -11.77
C LEU A 136 -8.74 -9.13 -12.74
N GLY A 137 -9.67 -9.96 -12.28
CA GLY A 137 -10.40 -10.88 -13.12
C GLY A 137 -11.66 -10.25 -13.73
N SER A 138 -12.39 -11.07 -14.47
CA SER A 138 -13.77 -10.81 -14.88
C SER A 138 -14.72 -10.79 -13.70
#